data_AF-A0A3D2QB37-F1
#
_entry.id   AF-A0A3D2QB37-F1
#
_cell.length_a   1.000
_cell.length_b   1.000
_cell.length_c   1.000
_cell.angle_alpha   90.00
_cell.angle_beta   90.00
_cell.angle_gamma   90.00
#
_symmetry.space_group_name_H-M   'P 1'
#
loop_
_entity.id
_entity.type
_entity.pdbx_description
1 polymer ?
#
loop_
_entity_poly.entity_id
_entity_poly.type
_entity_poly.pdbx_seq_one_letter_code
_entity_poly.pdbx_strand_id
1 'polypeptide(L)' 'LDAKASEINVEMKIAAVHALKDLAKLDVPQDVLEAYHVDTISFGKDYIIPKPFDKRLIDVVPKAVFDAAVSSGVSRL' A
#
# COMPACT_ATOMS: atom_id res chain seq x y z
N LEU A 1 -9.15 -6.21 -11.74
CA LEU A 1 -10.29 -5.73 -10.92
C LEU A 1 -10.07 -4.25 -10.59
N ASP A 2 -11.13 -3.53 -10.21
CA ASP A 2 -11.31 -2.06 -10.22
C ASP A 2 -11.00 -1.38 -11.55
N ALA A 3 -9.76 -1.41 -12.04
CA ALA A 3 -9.34 -0.76 -13.28
C ALA A 3 -9.66 -1.53 -14.58
N LYS A 4 -10.30 -2.70 -14.50
CA LYS A 4 -10.49 -3.65 -15.62
C LYS A 4 -9.23 -3.92 -16.48
N ALA A 5 -8.04 -3.84 -15.87
CA ALA A 5 -6.76 -3.96 -16.57
C ALA A 5 -6.64 -5.26 -17.39
N SER A 6 -5.96 -5.20 -18.54
CA SER A 6 -5.63 -6.35 -19.38
C SER A 6 -4.52 -7.22 -18.79
N GLU A 7 -3.61 -6.61 -18.03
CA GLU A 7 -2.44 -7.26 -17.42
C GLU A 7 -2.01 -6.57 -16.12
N ILE A 8 -0.99 -7.14 -15.46
CA ILE A 8 -0.28 -6.51 -14.34
C ILE A 8 1.15 -6.18 -14.80
N ASN A 9 1.37 -4.92 -15.17
CA ASN A 9 2.64 -4.45 -15.71
C ASN A 9 3.63 -3.99 -14.61
N VAL A 10 4.78 -3.45 -15.03
CA VAL A 10 5.86 -3.01 -14.13
C VAL A 10 5.45 -1.73 -13.39
N GLU A 11 4.76 -0.82 -14.05
CA GLU A 11 4.26 0.44 -13.50
C GLU A 11 3.34 0.19 -12.31
N MET A 12 2.42 -0.78 -12.43
CA MET A 12 1.54 -1.21 -11.34
C MET A 12 2.33 -1.77 -10.14
N LYS A 13 3.38 -2.56 -10.40
CA LYS A 13 4.23 -3.11 -9.33
C LYS A 13 5.02 -2.02 -8.62
N ILE A 14 5.56 -1.06 -9.37
CA ILE A 14 6.27 0.10 -8.82
C ILE A 14 5.30 0.92 -7.96
N ALA A 15 4.09 1.19 -8.45
CA ALA A 15 3.08 1.94 -7.69
C ALA A 15 2.73 1.26 -6.35
N ALA A 16 2.57 -0.07 -6.34
CA ALA A 16 2.35 -0.81 -5.10
C ALA A 16 3.51 -0.68 -4.11
N VAL A 17 4.77 -0.79 -4.59
CA VAL A 17 5.96 -0.64 -3.74
C VAL A 17 6.05 0.77 -3.16
N HIS A 18 5.80 1.80 -3.98
CA HIS A 18 5.81 3.18 -3.52
C HIS A 18 4.71 3.45 -2.49
N ALA A 19 3.50 2.96 -2.72
CA ALA A 19 2.39 3.06 -1.78
C ALA A 19 2.72 2.43 -0.42
N LEU A 20 3.31 1.23 -0.41
CA LEU A 20 3.76 0.56 0.81
C LEU A 20 4.87 1.34 1.54
N LYS A 21 5.86 1.80 0.79
CA LYS A 21 7.00 2.58 1.30
C LYS A 21 6.55 3.89 1.93
N ASP A 22 5.61 4.59 1.30
CA ASP A 22 5.11 5.88 1.79
C ASP A 22 4.17 5.67 2.98
N LEU A 23 3.33 4.63 2.96
CA LEU A 23 2.48 4.27 4.10
C LEU A 23 3.29 3.90 5.35
N ALA A 24 4.41 3.18 5.20
CA ALA A 24 5.27 2.81 6.32
C ALA A 24 5.90 4.00 7.06
N LYS A 25 5.97 5.17 6.40
CA LYS A 25 6.52 6.40 6.99
C LYS A 25 5.49 7.25 7.72
N LEU A 26 4.21 6.91 7.60
CA LEU A 26 3.14 7.58 8.32
C LEU A 26 3.01 6.98 9.72
N ASP A 27 2.52 7.79 10.66
CA ASP A 27 2.23 7.34 12.01
C ASP A 27 1.30 6.13 12.01
N VAL A 28 1.63 5.14 12.85
CA VAL A 28 0.87 3.90 12.94
C VAL A 28 -0.37 4.12 13.81
N PRO A 29 -1.59 3.80 13.33
CA PRO A 29 -2.81 3.89 14.11
C PRO A 29 -2.76 3.06 15.39
N GLN A 30 -3.45 3.55 16.42
CA GLN A 30 -3.49 2.90 17.73
C GLN A 30 -4.05 1.47 17.67
N ASP A 31 -5.04 1.21 16.82
CA ASP A 31 -5.62 -0.14 16.67
C ASP A 31 -4.62 -1.17 16.14
N VAL A 32 -3.68 -0.73 15.30
CA VAL A 32 -2.56 -1.56 14.84
C VAL A 32 -1.56 -1.78 15.97
N LEU A 33 -1.20 -0.74 16.72
CA LEU A 33 -0.27 -0.87 17.85
C LEU A 33 -0.79 -1.85 18.91
N GLU A 34 -2.08 -1.74 19.26
CA GLU A 34 -2.77 -2.64 20.19
C GLU A 34 -2.80 -4.09 19.67
N ALA A 35 -3.12 -4.29 18.40
CA ALA A 35 -3.17 -5.62 17.78
C ALA A 35 -1.80 -6.33 17.78
N TYR A 36 -0.70 -5.57 17.79
CA TYR A 36 0.66 -6.10 17.82
C TYR A 36 1.35 -5.99 19.20
N HIS A 37 0.63 -5.57 20.24
CA HIS A 37 1.14 -5.42 21.62
C HIS A 37 2.42 -4.58 21.72
N VAL A 38 2.44 -3.43 21.04
CA VAL A 38 3.58 -2.51 20.99
C VAL A 38 3.12 -1.10 21.37
N ASP A 39 3.94 -0.38 22.13
CA ASP A 39 3.59 0.99 22.54
C ASP A 39 3.80 2.00 21.41
N THR A 40 4.86 1.82 20.62
CA THR A 40 5.17 2.66 19.46
C THR A 40 5.86 1.84 18.38
N ILE A 41 5.55 2.15 17.13
CA ILE A 41 6.28 1.69 15.95
C ILE A 41 6.44 2.88 15.02
N SER A 42 7.64 3.05 14.48
CA SER A 42 7.96 4.09 13.50
C SER A 42 8.90 3.52 12.45
N PHE A 43 8.96 4.15 11.28
CA PHE A 43 9.80 3.72 10.18
C PHE A 43 11.26 3.60 10.61
N GLY A 44 11.84 2.42 10.42
CA GLY A 44 13.21 2.13 10.86
C GLY A 44 13.62 0.70 10.59
N LYS A 45 14.78 0.31 11.12
CA LYS A 45 15.36 -1.03 10.93
C LYS A 45 14.36 -2.16 11.22
N ASP A 46 13.52 -1.97 12.23
CA ASP A 46 12.57 -2.98 12.71
C ASP A 46 11.15 -2.81 12.13
N TYR A 47 10.92 -1.76 11.33
CA TYR A 47 9.66 -1.48 10.64
C TYR A 47 9.91 -0.76 9.32
N ILE A 48 10.11 -1.56 8.27
CA ILE A 48 10.38 -1.09 6.90
C ILE A 48 9.15 -1.18 5.98
N ILE A 49 8.14 -1.97 6.37
CA ILE A 49 6.91 -2.22 5.62
C ILE A 49 5.73 -2.30 6.59
N PRO A 50 4.51 -1.83 6.20
CA PRO A 50 3.36 -1.87 7.08
C PRO A 50 3.00 -3.31 7.46
N LYS A 51 2.38 -3.46 8.63
CA LYS A 51 1.96 -4.78 9.11
C LYS A 51 0.78 -5.30 8.28
N PRO A 52 0.67 -6.63 8.02
CA PRO A 52 -0.37 -7.18 7.13
C PRO A 52 -1.81 -6.83 7.50
N PHE A 53 -2.10 -6.62 8.79
CA PHE A 53 -3.44 -6.27 9.28
C PHE A 53 -3.66 -4.76 9.50
N ASP A 54 -2.74 -3.93 9.00
CA ASP A 54 -2.94 -2.49 8.96
C ASP A 54 -4.07 -2.15 7.99
N LYS A 55 -5.21 -1.68 8.52
CA LYS A 55 -6.41 -1.40 7.72
C LYS A 55 -6.15 -0.39 6.60
N ARG A 56 -5.18 0.51 6.76
CA ARG A 56 -4.84 1.52 5.75
C ARG A 56 -4.38 0.90 4.42
N LEU A 57 -3.89 -0.34 4.45
CA LEU A 57 -3.45 -1.05 3.24
C LEU A 57 -4.58 -1.22 2.21
N ILE A 58 -5.82 -1.43 2.66
CA ILE A 58 -6.96 -1.67 1.76
C ILE A 58 -7.36 -0.42 0.96
N ASP A 59 -7.06 0.76 1.50
CA ASP A 59 -7.40 2.02 0.84
C ASP A 59 -6.25 2.53 -0.03
N VAL A 60 -5.01 2.43 0.47
CA VAL A 60 -3.84 3.08 -0.13
C VAL A 60 -3.28 2.28 -1.31
N VAL A 61 -3.10 0.97 -1.16
CA VAL A 61 -2.43 0.16 -2.18
C VAL A 61 -3.32 -0.05 -3.41
N PRO A 62 -4.60 -0.44 -3.30
CA PRO A 62 -5.47 -0.60 -4.46
C PRO A 62 -5.63 0.69 -5.27
N LYS A 63 -5.75 1.84 -4.59
CA LYS A 63 -5.82 3.14 -5.26
C LYS A 63 -4.58 3.43 -6.11
N ALA A 64 -3.38 3.24 -5.55
CA ALA A 64 -2.14 3.48 -6.28
C ALA A 64 -1.98 2.55 -7.49
N VAL A 65 -2.35 1.27 -7.34
CA VAL A 65 -2.30 0.29 -8.43
C VAL A 65 -3.36 0.60 -9.51
N PHE A 66 -4.54 1.05 -9.11
CA PHE A 66 -5.60 1.50 -10.03
C PHE A 66 -5.12 2.68 -10.87
N ASP A 67 -4.59 3.72 -10.22
CA ASP A 67 -4.11 4.93 -10.90
C ASP A 67 -2.99 4.58 -11.90
N ALA A 68 -2.09 3.68 -11.53
CA ALA A 68 -1.03 3.18 -12.41
C ALA A 68 -1.55 2.36 -13.59
N ALA A 69 -2.59 1.54 -13.39
CA ALA A 69 -3.23 0.80 -14.47
C ALA A 69 -3.90 1.72 -15.50
N VAL A 70 -4.51 2.82 -15.04
CA VAL A 70 -5.10 3.85 -15.92
C VAL A 70 -3.99 4.60 -16.65
N SER A 71 -2.97 5.09 -15.95
CA SER A 71 -1.91 5.91 -16.56
C SER A 71 -1.04 5.15 -17.56
N SER A 72 -0.86 3.84 -17.37
CA SER A 72 -0.08 2.98 -18.27
C SER A 72 -0.89 2.45 -19.46
N GLY A 73 -2.19 2.75 -19.55
CA GLY A 73 -3.03 2.38 -20.69
C GLY A 73 -3.46 0.90 -20.72
N VAL A 74 -3.16 0.13 -19.68
CA VAL A 74 -3.62 -1.26 -19.57
C VAL A 74 -5.06 -1.36 -19.04
N SER A 75 -5.59 -0.27 -18.47
CA SER A 75 -6.99 -0.17 -18.05
C SER A 75 -7.95 -0.20 -19.25
N ARG A 76 -9.09 -0.87 -19.08
CA ARG A 76 -10.18 -0.96 -20.08
C ARG A 76 -11.48 -0.30 -19.59
N LEU A 77 -11.33 0.66 -18.68
CA LEU A 77 -12.43 1.53 -18.27
C LEU A 77 -12.65 2.64 -19.29
#